data_AF-A0A7K9KDY0-F1
#
_entry.id   AF-A0A7K9KDY0-F1
#
_cell.length_a   1.000
_cell.length_b   1.000
_cell.length_c   1.000
_cell.angle_alpha   90.00
_cell.angle_beta   90.00
_cell.angle_gamma   90.00
#
_symmetry.space_group_name_H-M   'P 1'
#
loop_
_entity.id
_entity.type
_entity.pdbx_description
1 polymer ?
#
loop_
_entity_poly.entity_id
_entity_poly.type
_entity_poly.pdbx_seq_one_letter_code
_entity_poly.pdbx_strand_id
1 'polypeptide(L)'
;AQQQGIAILEKELAQLKLPDISGKSGKVRYEFSRLWLRDFHLPYSRITPVSNVGLQVSISNAFAELDGDWRVKFLFIRDHGSFNLKVENADIKIILRLGSDTTGKPTISTSGCSARVSKVRVLFSGKLAWLYNLFHSAIESRLRKILEDKVCDNVAKSVHNELQKLVQTLPVTAKINDKIGIDYSLVAPPRATAQSLDVYLKGEFYSLAHNSTIPFSPLPLAFPSDHERMVYFGASSSFFNTAGIAYHDAGELVFEITEAMIPKEAGFRLDTSVFSLFIPQLEEMYPNMPMKFRLSAPTAPFLTIGPGGISFQPIVDAQAYAILPNSSLAPLFLLSLVRNVSAVINVSSGRIVGSLDVGRIRLSLKDSAVGTFQVRMMQALINILTSRVLLPHLNARLDKGFPLPLLDRIQLSNILVRFHQNFLLLGADVRFQPR
;
A
#
# COMPACT_ATOMS: atom_id res chain seq x y z
N ALA A 1 14.47 -2.66 -0.20
CA ALA A 1 14.61 -1.94 -1.48
C ALA A 1 15.99 -2.15 -2.13
N GLN A 2 17.08 -1.70 -1.49
CA GLN A 2 18.44 -1.78 -2.05
C GLN A 2 18.82 -3.17 -2.58
N GLN A 3 18.79 -4.21 -1.74
CA GLN A 3 19.18 -5.57 -2.13
C GLN A 3 18.43 -6.07 -3.38
N GLN A 4 17.12 -5.85 -3.43
CA GLN A 4 16.27 -6.28 -4.55
C GLN A 4 16.54 -5.47 -5.82
N GLY A 5 16.68 -4.15 -5.69
CA GLY A 5 16.98 -3.27 -6.82
C GLY A 5 18.34 -3.55 -7.45
N ILE A 6 19.36 -3.87 -6.63
CA ILE A 6 20.70 -4.21 -7.11
C ILE A 6 20.70 -5.56 -7.83
N ALA A 7 20.03 -6.58 -7.29
CA ALA A 7 19.91 -7.87 -7.96
C ALA A 7 19.21 -7.78 -9.33
N ILE A 8 18.22 -6.88 -9.48
CA ILE A 8 17.58 -6.60 -10.78
C ILE A 8 18.58 -5.88 -11.70
N LEU A 9 19.28 -4.87 -11.19
CA LEU A 9 20.23 -4.10 -11.97
C LEU A 9 21.42 -4.94 -12.46
N GLU A 10 21.94 -5.86 -11.64
CA GLU A 10 22.98 -6.81 -12.06
C GLU A 10 22.53 -7.65 -13.27
N LYS A 11 21.30 -8.18 -13.24
CA LYS A 11 20.74 -8.94 -14.36
C LYS A 11 20.62 -8.10 -15.64
N GLU A 12 20.21 -6.84 -15.52
CA GLU A 12 20.10 -5.91 -16.66
C GLU A 12 21.49 -5.53 -17.22
N LEU A 13 22.47 -5.29 -16.35
CA LEU A 13 23.83 -4.93 -16.75
C LEU A 13 24.59 -6.13 -17.34
N ALA A 14 24.30 -7.36 -16.91
CA ALA A 14 24.85 -8.57 -17.51
C ALA A 14 24.48 -8.74 -19.00
N GLN A 15 23.39 -8.11 -19.45
CA GLN A 15 22.91 -8.16 -20.84
C GLN A 15 23.39 -6.98 -21.70
N LEU A 16 24.32 -6.18 -21.18
CA LEU A 16 24.80 -4.97 -21.83
C LEU A 16 25.54 -5.31 -23.13
N LYS A 17 25.12 -4.66 -24.21
CA LYS A 17 25.75 -4.79 -25.53
C LYS A 17 26.76 -3.67 -25.74
N LEU A 18 28.02 -4.04 -25.90
CA LEU A 18 29.12 -3.12 -26.17
C LEU A 18 29.36 -3.00 -27.68
N PRO A 19 29.55 -1.79 -28.22
CA PRO A 19 29.90 -1.60 -29.62
C PRO A 19 31.34 -2.03 -29.91
N ASP A 20 31.59 -2.47 -31.14
CA ASP A 20 32.93 -2.76 -31.61
C ASP A 20 33.81 -1.50 -31.63
N ILE A 21 35.09 -1.65 -31.31
CA ILE A 21 36.07 -0.57 -31.24
C ILE A 21 37.09 -0.77 -32.35
N SER A 22 37.07 0.08 -33.37
CA SER A 22 38.03 0.04 -34.46
C SER A 22 38.79 1.37 -34.60
N GLY A 23 39.96 1.32 -35.23
CA GLY A 23 40.78 2.50 -35.41
C GLY A 23 42.13 2.25 -36.07
N LYS A 24 42.97 3.28 -36.00
CA LYS A 24 44.36 3.27 -36.48
C LYS A 24 45.26 3.82 -35.39
N SER A 25 46.40 3.14 -35.17
CA SER A 25 47.50 3.63 -34.34
C SER A 25 48.80 3.50 -35.15
N GLY A 26 49.35 4.62 -35.58
CA GLY A 26 50.43 4.66 -36.57
C GLY A 26 50.06 3.92 -37.87
N LYS A 27 50.83 2.89 -38.21
CA LYS A 27 50.60 2.03 -39.40
C LYS A 27 49.70 0.82 -39.13
N VAL A 28 49.26 0.61 -37.88
CA VAL A 28 48.41 -0.52 -37.48
C VAL A 28 46.94 -0.11 -37.58
N ARG A 29 46.14 -0.85 -38.32
CA ARG A 29 44.66 -0.84 -38.24
C ARG A 29 44.25 -1.91 -37.25
N TYR A 30 43.34 -1.60 -36.35
CA TYR A 30 42.84 -2.55 -35.35
C TYR A 30 41.31 -2.55 -35.29
N GLU A 31 40.76 -3.67 -34.86
CA GLU A 31 39.34 -3.90 -34.62
C GLU A 31 39.22 -4.82 -33.41
N PHE A 32 38.46 -4.39 -32.41
CA PHE A 32 38.08 -5.15 -31.22
C PHE A 32 36.58 -5.33 -31.31
N SER A 33 36.14 -6.57 -31.49
CA SER A 33 34.77 -6.89 -31.89
C SER A 33 34.21 -8.03 -31.06
N ARG A 34 32.90 -8.26 -31.20
CA ARG A 34 32.19 -9.32 -30.47
C ARG A 34 32.47 -9.18 -28.98
N LEU A 35 32.19 -8.01 -28.43
CA LEU A 35 32.38 -7.77 -26.99
C LEU A 35 31.18 -8.37 -26.25
N TRP A 36 31.37 -9.48 -25.54
CA TRP A 36 30.33 -10.08 -24.71
C TRP A 36 30.71 -10.05 -23.23
N LEU A 37 29.78 -9.59 -22.42
CA LEU A 37 29.89 -9.64 -20.97
C LEU A 37 29.68 -11.08 -20.51
N ARG A 38 30.59 -11.59 -19.68
CA ARG A 38 30.38 -12.84 -18.94
C ARG A 38 29.62 -12.60 -17.66
N ASP A 39 30.01 -11.54 -16.96
CA ASP A 39 29.55 -11.30 -15.61
C ASP A 39 29.60 -9.81 -15.25
N PHE A 40 28.70 -9.38 -14.37
CA PHE A 40 28.65 -8.03 -13.84
C PHE A 40 28.10 -8.03 -12.43
N HIS A 41 28.92 -7.57 -11.49
CA HIS A 41 28.64 -7.69 -10.08
C HIS A 41 28.77 -6.36 -9.35
N LEU A 42 27.84 -6.14 -8.43
CA LEU A 42 27.64 -4.91 -7.66
C LEU A 42 27.70 -5.20 -6.15
N PRO A 43 28.90 -5.53 -5.63
CA PRO A 43 29.04 -6.09 -4.28
C PRO A 43 28.64 -5.13 -3.18
N TYR A 44 29.00 -3.84 -3.33
CA TYR A 44 28.72 -2.82 -2.33
C TYR A 44 27.80 -1.77 -2.92
N SER A 45 26.65 -1.62 -2.29
CA SER A 45 25.64 -0.64 -2.67
C SER A 45 25.13 0.09 -1.44
N ARG A 46 24.55 1.27 -1.65
CA ARG A 46 23.82 2.02 -0.63
C ARG A 46 22.75 2.87 -1.30
N ILE A 47 21.56 2.91 -0.70
CA ILE A 47 20.54 3.92 -1.03
C ILE A 47 20.49 4.93 0.11
N THR A 48 20.67 6.21 -0.22
CA THR A 48 20.58 7.31 0.73
C THR A 48 19.55 8.33 0.25
N PRO A 49 18.57 8.69 1.09
CA PRO A 49 17.75 9.88 0.87
C PRO A 49 18.61 11.15 0.75
N VAL A 50 18.28 12.02 -0.20
CA VAL A 50 18.92 13.33 -0.37
C VAL A 50 17.82 14.39 -0.38
N SER A 51 17.82 15.21 0.67
CA SER A 51 16.82 16.27 0.88
C SER A 51 16.66 17.14 -0.37
N ASN A 52 15.40 17.35 -0.78
CA ASN A 52 15.00 18.13 -1.96
C ASN A 52 15.51 17.62 -3.33
N VAL A 53 16.13 16.44 -3.39
CA VAL A 53 16.61 15.84 -4.64
C VAL A 53 15.89 14.52 -4.93
N GLY A 54 15.81 13.61 -3.95
CA GLY A 54 15.22 12.30 -4.09
C GLY A 54 16.08 11.22 -3.42
N LEU A 55 16.44 10.16 -4.16
CA LEU A 55 17.28 9.07 -3.66
C LEU A 55 18.60 9.02 -4.43
N GLN A 56 19.70 8.87 -3.71
CA GLN A 56 21.00 8.57 -4.31
C GLN A 56 21.31 7.09 -4.11
N VAL A 57 21.59 6.39 -5.21
CA VAL A 57 22.17 5.05 -5.19
C VAL A 57 23.67 5.18 -5.44
N SER A 58 24.46 4.66 -4.52
CA SER A 58 25.92 4.62 -4.62
C SER A 58 26.37 3.17 -4.63
N ILE A 59 27.15 2.81 -5.64
CA ILE A 59 27.71 1.48 -5.83
C ILE A 59 29.21 1.63 -5.95
N SER A 60 29.95 0.81 -5.22
CA SER A 60 31.41 0.85 -5.22
C SER A 60 32.00 -0.53 -5.42
N ASN A 61 33.23 -0.54 -5.95
CA ASN A 61 33.98 -1.77 -6.24
C ASN A 61 33.19 -2.76 -7.13
N ALA A 62 32.43 -2.22 -8.09
CA ALA A 62 31.80 -3.04 -9.11
C ALA A 62 32.87 -3.68 -10.00
N PHE A 63 32.59 -4.90 -10.44
CA PHE A 63 33.48 -5.65 -11.31
C PHE A 63 32.72 -6.28 -12.46
N ALA A 64 33.39 -6.41 -13.60
CA ALA A 64 32.83 -7.04 -14.78
C ALA A 64 33.91 -7.84 -15.50
N GLU A 65 33.52 -8.98 -16.05
CA GLU A 65 34.35 -9.75 -16.96
C GLU A 65 33.72 -9.76 -18.34
N LEU A 66 34.52 -9.50 -19.36
CA LEU A 66 34.10 -9.54 -20.75
C LEU A 66 35.14 -10.29 -21.56
N ASP A 67 34.70 -10.89 -22.64
CA ASP A 67 35.61 -11.34 -23.68
C ASP A 67 35.33 -10.57 -24.96
N GLY A 68 36.27 -10.69 -25.89
CA GLY A 68 36.02 -10.37 -27.27
C GLY A 68 37.10 -10.91 -28.17
N ASP A 69 37.04 -10.46 -29.41
CA ASP A 69 38.02 -10.79 -30.43
C ASP A 69 38.72 -9.55 -30.93
N TRP A 70 39.98 -9.71 -31.29
CA TRP A 70 40.78 -8.66 -31.90
C TRP A 70 41.24 -9.08 -33.29
N ARG A 71 41.35 -8.09 -34.17
CA ARG A 71 41.98 -8.21 -35.48
C ARG A 71 42.89 -7.00 -35.69
N VAL A 72 44.08 -7.24 -36.20
CA VAL A 72 45.03 -6.18 -36.55
C VAL A 72 45.57 -6.38 -37.96
N LYS A 73 45.85 -5.27 -38.62
CA LYS A 73 46.49 -5.23 -39.93
C LYS A 73 47.63 -4.22 -39.89
N PHE A 74 48.84 -4.69 -40.17
CA PHE A 74 50.04 -3.87 -40.32
C PHE A 74 50.65 -4.13 -41.68
N LEU A 75 50.66 -3.12 -42.56
CA LEU A 75 51.07 -3.25 -43.96
C LEU A 75 50.34 -4.44 -44.66
N PHE A 76 51.05 -5.54 -44.92
CA PHE A 76 50.52 -6.75 -45.55
C PHE A 76 50.18 -7.87 -44.54
N ILE A 77 50.62 -7.76 -43.29
CA ILE A 77 50.41 -8.75 -42.24
C ILE A 77 49.04 -8.54 -41.60
N ARG A 78 48.28 -9.63 -41.45
CA ARG A 78 47.00 -9.67 -40.74
C ARG A 78 47.10 -10.69 -39.63
N ASP A 79 46.60 -10.33 -38.46
CA ASP A 79 46.57 -11.21 -37.31
C ASP A 79 45.25 -11.05 -36.56
N HIS A 80 44.87 -12.08 -35.81
CA HIS A 80 43.63 -12.13 -35.06
C HIS A 80 43.73 -13.06 -33.86
N GLY A 81 42.84 -12.87 -32.89
CA GLY A 81 42.73 -13.75 -31.74
C GLY A 81 41.60 -13.31 -30.83
N SER A 82 41.55 -13.91 -29.65
CA SER A 82 40.62 -13.55 -28.60
C SER A 82 41.31 -12.80 -27.48
N PHE A 83 40.53 -12.14 -26.63
CA PHE A 83 41.01 -11.56 -25.40
C PHE A 83 39.95 -11.68 -24.30
N ASN A 84 40.42 -11.80 -23.07
CA ASN A 84 39.60 -11.62 -21.87
C ASN A 84 39.94 -10.28 -21.23
N LEU A 85 38.95 -9.63 -20.65
CA LEU A 85 39.12 -8.34 -20.01
C LEU A 85 38.35 -8.28 -18.71
N LYS A 86 39.02 -7.78 -17.67
CA LYS A 86 38.48 -7.57 -16.34
C LYS A 86 38.41 -6.09 -16.03
N VAL A 87 37.22 -5.63 -15.68
CA VAL A 87 36.95 -4.31 -15.14
C VAL A 87 36.95 -4.43 -13.62
N GLU A 88 37.81 -3.65 -12.96
CA GLU A 88 37.97 -3.67 -11.50
C GLU A 88 37.76 -2.25 -10.94
N ASN A 89 37.22 -2.18 -9.72
CA ASN A 89 37.03 -0.94 -8.97
C ASN A 89 36.22 0.11 -9.75
N ALA A 90 35.06 -0.30 -10.28
CA ALA A 90 34.11 0.62 -10.88
C ALA A 90 33.17 1.22 -9.81
N ASP A 91 33.00 2.53 -9.85
CA ASP A 91 32.08 3.27 -8.98
C ASP A 91 30.92 3.81 -9.81
N ILE A 92 29.68 3.60 -9.35
CA ILE A 92 28.46 4.06 -10.03
C ILE A 92 27.63 4.87 -9.04
N LYS A 93 27.25 6.07 -9.46
CA LYS A 93 26.37 6.97 -8.71
C LYS A 93 25.14 7.28 -9.56
N ILE A 94 23.96 7.06 -8.99
CA ILE A 94 22.67 7.25 -9.64
C ILE A 94 21.85 8.19 -8.75
N ILE A 95 21.25 9.20 -9.34
CA ILE A 95 20.32 10.11 -8.66
C ILE A 95 18.93 9.85 -9.23
N LEU A 96 18.05 9.38 -8.36
CA LEU A 96 16.65 9.10 -8.65
C LEU A 96 15.81 10.27 -8.15
N ARG A 97 15.06 10.88 -9.08
CA ARG A 97 14.09 11.92 -8.77
C ARG A 97 12.72 11.27 -8.59
N LEU A 98 12.06 11.60 -7.50
CA LEU A 98 10.71 11.16 -7.17
C LEU A 98 9.72 12.28 -7.49
N GLY A 99 8.58 11.91 -8.05
CA GLY A 99 7.54 12.84 -8.49
C GLY A 99 6.14 12.26 -8.31
N SER A 100 5.15 13.03 -8.74
CA SER A 100 3.77 12.58 -8.91
C SER A 100 3.26 13.04 -10.28
N ASP A 101 2.46 12.22 -10.94
CA ASP A 101 1.76 12.64 -12.17
C ASP A 101 0.42 13.31 -11.86
N THR A 102 -0.26 13.78 -12.90
CA THR A 102 -1.56 14.47 -12.79
C THR A 102 -2.70 13.57 -12.31
N THR A 103 -2.51 12.25 -12.31
CA THR A 103 -3.48 11.27 -11.79
C THR A 103 -3.24 10.95 -10.32
N GLY A 104 -2.21 11.54 -9.70
CA GLY A 104 -1.83 11.25 -8.32
C GLY A 104 -1.05 9.93 -8.18
N LYS A 105 -0.49 9.37 -9.26
CA LYS A 105 0.44 8.24 -9.17
C LYS A 105 1.87 8.71 -8.91
N PRO A 106 2.69 7.92 -8.19
CA PRO A 106 4.10 8.25 -8.03
C PRO A 106 4.87 8.03 -9.35
N THR A 107 5.87 8.86 -9.57
CA THR A 107 6.81 8.75 -10.68
C THR A 107 8.24 8.71 -10.17
N ILE A 108 9.11 8.03 -10.91
CA ILE A 108 10.53 7.91 -10.64
C ILE A 108 11.31 7.98 -11.95
N SER A 109 12.37 8.78 -11.94
CA SER A 109 13.25 8.95 -13.10
C SER A 109 14.70 9.14 -12.66
N THR A 110 15.62 8.94 -13.60
CA THR A 110 17.04 9.21 -13.36
C THR A 110 17.32 10.67 -13.70
N SER A 111 17.66 11.49 -12.71
CA SER A 111 18.06 12.89 -12.93
C SER A 111 19.57 13.05 -13.13
N GLY A 112 20.35 12.03 -12.78
CA GLY A 112 21.79 11.99 -13.02
C GLY A 112 22.33 10.58 -12.86
N CYS A 113 23.31 10.23 -13.67
CA CYS A 113 24.09 9.02 -13.53
C CYS A 113 25.55 9.32 -13.86
N SER A 114 26.47 8.77 -13.09
CA SER A 114 27.90 8.79 -13.38
C SER A 114 28.50 7.44 -13.02
N ALA A 115 29.22 6.86 -13.95
CA ALA A 115 30.05 5.67 -13.72
C ALA A 115 31.52 6.05 -13.93
N ARG A 116 32.41 5.44 -13.16
CA ARG A 116 33.86 5.62 -13.31
C ARG A 116 34.56 4.27 -13.18
N VAL A 117 35.30 3.90 -14.22
CA VAL A 117 36.10 2.68 -14.27
C VAL A 117 37.55 3.02 -13.94
N SER A 118 38.01 2.54 -12.78
CA SER A 118 39.35 2.82 -12.29
C SER A 118 40.42 1.96 -12.97
N LYS A 119 40.15 0.66 -13.17
CA LYS A 119 41.14 -0.29 -13.69
C LYS A 119 40.54 -1.26 -14.69
N VAL A 120 41.29 -1.48 -15.77
CA VAL A 120 40.98 -2.46 -16.81
C VAL A 120 42.21 -3.34 -16.99
N ARG A 121 42.04 -4.66 -16.92
CA ARG A 121 43.10 -5.64 -17.21
C ARG A 121 42.70 -6.45 -18.42
N VAL A 122 43.55 -6.49 -19.43
CA VAL A 122 43.33 -7.29 -20.63
C VAL A 122 44.31 -8.45 -20.67
N LEU A 123 43.86 -9.60 -21.16
CA LEU A 123 44.66 -10.79 -21.42
C LEU A 123 44.40 -11.23 -22.87
N PHE A 124 45.40 -11.09 -23.73
CA PHE A 124 45.31 -11.51 -25.13
C PHE A 124 45.68 -12.99 -25.28
N SER A 125 44.99 -13.71 -26.16
CA SER A 125 45.44 -15.01 -26.62
C SER A 125 46.71 -14.85 -27.48
N GLY A 126 47.79 -15.57 -27.17
CA GLY A 126 49.04 -15.57 -27.94
C GLY A 126 50.20 -14.85 -27.26
N LYS A 127 51.30 -14.61 -27.99
CA LYS A 127 52.57 -14.06 -27.45
C LYS A 127 52.90 -12.64 -27.94
N LEU A 128 51.89 -11.84 -28.30
CA LEU A 128 52.08 -10.51 -28.89
C LEU A 128 52.13 -9.42 -27.80
N ALA A 129 53.28 -9.28 -27.15
CA ALA A 129 53.47 -8.28 -26.08
C ALA A 129 53.15 -6.84 -26.53
N TRP A 130 53.33 -6.51 -27.81
CA TRP A 130 53.03 -5.18 -28.35
C TRP A 130 51.53 -4.82 -28.36
N LEU A 131 50.62 -5.81 -28.35
CA LEU A 131 49.17 -5.58 -28.30
C LEU A 131 48.74 -4.91 -26.99
N TYR A 132 49.44 -5.18 -25.89
CA TYR A 132 49.20 -4.51 -24.61
C TYR A 132 49.45 -2.99 -24.71
N ASN A 133 50.54 -2.60 -25.38
CA ASN A 133 50.86 -1.18 -25.62
C ASN A 133 49.83 -0.53 -26.56
N LEU A 134 49.38 -1.24 -27.60
CA LEU A 134 48.30 -0.76 -28.46
C LEU A 134 47.01 -0.56 -27.66
N PHE A 135 46.65 -1.52 -26.81
CA PHE A 135 45.46 -1.46 -25.99
C PHE A 135 45.49 -0.26 -25.06
N HIS A 136 46.56 -0.10 -24.27
CA HIS A 136 46.72 1.00 -23.33
C HIS A 136 46.69 2.37 -24.01
N SER A 137 47.34 2.52 -25.18
CA SER A 137 47.46 3.82 -25.85
C SER A 137 46.21 4.23 -26.65
N ALA A 138 45.50 3.28 -27.26
CA ALA A 138 44.47 3.59 -28.26
C ALA A 138 43.05 3.11 -27.91
N ILE A 139 42.90 2.15 -26.99
CA ILE A 139 41.64 1.44 -26.77
C ILE A 139 41.14 1.61 -25.34
N GLU A 140 42.01 1.55 -24.34
CA GLU A 140 41.61 1.49 -22.93
C GLU A 140 40.71 2.67 -22.52
N SER A 141 41.11 3.91 -22.83
CA SER A 141 40.32 5.10 -22.50
C SER A 141 38.97 5.13 -23.23
N ARG A 142 38.93 4.69 -24.49
CA ARG A 142 37.70 4.59 -25.29
C ARG A 142 36.76 3.54 -24.73
N LEU A 143 37.29 2.37 -24.38
CA LEU A 143 36.53 1.28 -23.79
C LEU A 143 35.96 1.67 -22.43
N ARG A 144 36.77 2.29 -21.55
CA ARG A 144 36.30 2.81 -20.26
C ARG A 144 35.12 3.75 -20.45
N LYS A 145 35.26 4.74 -21.33
CA LYS A 145 34.17 5.69 -21.63
C LYS A 145 32.92 4.99 -22.17
N ILE A 146 33.08 4.05 -23.10
CA ILE A 146 31.95 3.28 -23.65
C ILE A 146 31.26 2.48 -22.55
N LEU A 147 32.00 1.82 -21.65
CA LEU A 147 31.44 1.09 -20.51
C LEU A 147 30.69 2.03 -19.57
N GLU A 148 31.30 3.14 -19.18
CA GLU A 148 30.71 4.15 -18.30
C GLU A 148 29.40 4.71 -18.86
N ASP A 149 29.40 5.08 -20.15
CA ASP A 149 28.22 5.58 -20.86
C ASP A 149 27.13 4.49 -20.94
N LYS A 150 27.50 3.26 -21.33
CA LYS A 150 26.53 2.16 -21.49
C LYS A 150 25.93 1.69 -20.17
N VAL A 151 26.68 1.72 -19.07
CA VAL A 151 26.15 1.44 -17.73
C VAL A 151 25.07 2.47 -17.40
N CYS A 152 25.33 3.77 -17.59
CA CYS A 152 24.35 4.80 -17.31
C CYS A 152 23.12 4.76 -18.23
N ASP A 153 23.29 4.48 -19.53
CA ASP A 153 22.19 4.25 -20.47
C ASP A 153 21.28 3.12 -19.98
N ASN A 154 21.86 1.99 -19.57
CA ASN A 154 21.10 0.82 -19.11
C ASN A 154 20.44 1.06 -17.76
N VAL A 155 21.10 1.77 -16.84
CA VAL A 155 20.47 2.21 -15.57
C VAL A 155 19.22 3.05 -15.87
N ALA A 156 19.32 4.05 -16.75
CA ALA A 156 18.19 4.90 -17.10
C ALA A 156 17.03 4.09 -17.70
N LYS A 157 17.34 3.14 -18.59
CA LYS A 157 16.36 2.21 -19.16
C LYS A 157 15.72 1.31 -18.10
N SER A 158 16.51 0.75 -17.18
CA SER A 158 16.00 -0.10 -16.09
C SER A 158 15.07 0.68 -15.17
N VAL A 159 15.44 1.92 -14.80
CA VAL A 159 14.57 2.80 -14.02
C VAL A 159 13.25 3.06 -14.75
N HIS A 160 13.29 3.37 -16.04
CA HIS A 160 12.09 3.66 -16.83
C HIS A 160 11.21 2.43 -17.11
N ASN A 161 11.82 1.28 -17.40
CA ASN A 161 11.10 0.10 -17.86
C ASN A 161 10.64 -0.82 -16.73
N GLU A 162 11.36 -0.85 -15.60
CA GLU A 162 11.08 -1.76 -14.48
C GLU A 162 10.62 -0.99 -13.24
N LEU A 163 11.44 -0.05 -12.76
CA LEU A 163 11.17 0.63 -11.49
C LEU A 163 9.97 1.58 -11.58
N GLN A 164 9.87 2.37 -12.65
CA GLN A 164 8.73 3.24 -12.92
C GLN A 164 7.42 2.45 -13.01
N LYS A 165 7.43 1.32 -13.72
CA LYS A 165 6.23 0.47 -13.81
C LYS A 165 5.84 -0.08 -12.45
N LEU A 166 6.81 -0.53 -11.64
CA LEU A 166 6.54 -1.01 -10.28
C LEU A 166 5.93 0.10 -9.40
N VAL A 167 6.50 1.30 -9.35
CA VAL A 167 5.95 2.37 -8.49
C VAL A 167 4.54 2.80 -8.95
N GLN A 168 4.25 2.75 -10.26
CA GLN A 168 2.92 3.04 -10.80
C GLN A 168 1.85 2.00 -10.43
N THR A 169 2.23 0.86 -9.84
CA THR A 169 1.26 -0.12 -9.30
C THR A 169 0.63 0.33 -7.99
N LEU A 170 1.15 1.38 -7.34
CA LEU A 170 0.53 1.93 -6.15
C LEU A 170 -0.91 2.33 -6.48
N PRO A 171 -1.93 1.81 -5.76
CA PRO A 171 -3.30 2.12 -6.06
C PRO A 171 -3.58 3.58 -5.73
N VAL A 172 -4.11 4.32 -6.71
CA VAL A 172 -4.68 5.65 -6.50
C VAL A 172 -6.10 5.53 -5.99
N THR A 173 -6.82 4.49 -6.40
CA THR A 173 -8.16 4.19 -5.91
C THR A 173 -8.25 2.73 -5.52
N ALA A 174 -8.97 2.45 -4.43
CA ALA A 174 -9.27 1.09 -3.99
C ALA A 174 -10.78 0.92 -3.83
N LYS A 175 -11.38 0.03 -4.62
CA LYS A 175 -12.80 -0.30 -4.53
C LYS A 175 -13.04 -1.25 -3.35
N ILE A 176 -13.94 -0.87 -2.43
CA ILE A 176 -14.30 -1.68 -1.26
C ILE A 176 -15.48 -2.59 -1.58
N ASN A 177 -16.50 -2.03 -2.22
CA ASN A 177 -17.68 -2.73 -2.75
C ASN A 177 -18.26 -1.92 -3.91
N ASP A 178 -19.47 -2.27 -4.37
CA ASP A 178 -20.12 -1.59 -5.50
C ASP A 178 -20.61 -0.16 -5.22
N LYS A 179 -20.45 0.34 -3.99
CA LYS A 179 -20.87 1.68 -3.59
C LYS A 179 -19.77 2.54 -2.99
N ILE A 180 -18.68 1.95 -2.48
CA ILE A 180 -17.66 2.63 -1.68
C ILE A 180 -16.27 2.40 -2.27
N GLY A 181 -15.51 3.49 -2.40
CA GLY A 181 -14.09 3.48 -2.75
C GLY A 181 -13.24 4.25 -1.74
N ILE A 182 -11.92 4.10 -1.85
CA ILE A 182 -10.92 4.90 -1.13
C ILE A 182 -10.02 5.58 -2.16
N ASP A 183 -9.79 6.88 -1.99
CA ASP A 183 -8.84 7.69 -2.75
C ASP A 183 -7.49 7.75 -2.00
N TYR A 184 -6.48 7.14 -2.61
CA TYR A 184 -5.08 7.11 -2.20
C TYR A 184 -4.19 7.92 -3.16
N SER A 185 -4.74 8.84 -3.94
CA SER A 185 -3.94 9.74 -4.77
C SER A 185 -2.87 10.46 -3.96
N LEU A 186 -1.69 10.64 -4.55
CA LEU A 186 -0.64 11.46 -3.98
C LEU A 186 -1.11 12.93 -3.94
N VAL A 187 -1.04 13.54 -2.77
CA VAL A 187 -1.34 14.98 -2.60
C VAL A 187 -0.11 15.86 -2.81
N ALA A 188 1.07 15.23 -2.84
CA ALA A 188 2.35 15.87 -3.16
C ALA A 188 3.35 14.82 -3.66
N PRO A 189 4.39 15.23 -4.41
CA PRO A 189 5.53 14.37 -4.72
C PRO A 189 6.15 13.74 -3.46
N PRO A 190 6.66 12.49 -3.52
CA PRO A 190 7.37 11.87 -2.40
C PRO A 190 8.55 12.71 -1.93
N ARG A 191 8.67 12.91 -0.62
CA ARG A 191 9.68 13.79 -0.02
C ARG A 191 10.76 12.99 0.69
N ALA A 192 11.97 13.05 0.17
CA ALA A 192 13.15 12.52 0.86
C ALA A 192 13.59 13.49 1.96
N THR A 193 13.76 12.98 3.19
CA THR A 193 14.38 13.67 4.32
C THR A 193 15.76 13.08 4.59
N ALA A 194 16.46 13.49 5.66
CA ALA A 194 17.74 12.86 6.02
C ALA A 194 17.60 11.40 6.49
N GLN A 195 16.41 11.00 6.95
CA GLN A 195 16.18 9.71 7.63
C GLN A 195 15.03 8.89 7.03
N SER A 196 14.14 9.51 6.25
CA SER A 196 12.93 8.88 5.73
C SER A 196 12.65 9.26 4.29
N LEU A 197 11.78 8.48 3.66
CA LEU A 197 11.07 8.86 2.44
C LEU A 197 9.58 8.93 2.76
N ASP A 198 9.04 10.15 2.75
CA ASP A 198 7.65 10.40 3.11
C ASP A 198 6.78 10.41 1.85
N VAL A 199 5.68 9.66 1.87
CA VAL A 199 4.68 9.64 0.78
C VAL A 199 3.35 10.09 1.36
N TYR A 200 2.82 11.19 0.83
CA TYR A 200 1.57 11.78 1.32
C TYR A 200 0.42 11.36 0.41
N LEU A 201 -0.50 10.58 0.97
CA LEU A 201 -1.70 10.09 0.28
C LEU A 201 -2.92 10.84 0.81
N LYS A 202 -3.93 11.00 -0.05
CA LYS A 202 -5.19 11.65 0.30
C LYS A 202 -5.92 10.88 1.42
N GLY A 203 -6.11 9.58 1.24
CA GLY A 203 -6.64 8.69 2.28
C GLY A 203 -8.08 9.03 2.66
N GLU A 204 -8.98 9.05 1.68
CA GLU A 204 -10.38 9.44 1.88
C GLU A 204 -11.34 8.41 1.29
N PHE A 205 -12.34 8.00 2.07
CA PHE A 205 -13.43 7.19 1.53
C PHE A 205 -14.42 8.07 0.79
N TYR A 206 -15.00 7.54 -0.28
CA TYR A 206 -16.02 8.22 -1.07
C TYR A 206 -17.10 7.25 -1.55
N SER A 207 -18.30 7.78 -1.75
CA SER A 207 -19.39 7.06 -2.40
C SER A 207 -19.22 7.10 -3.92
N LEU A 208 -19.39 5.97 -4.59
CA LEU A 208 -19.34 5.87 -6.05
C LEU A 208 -20.56 6.52 -6.72
N ALA A 209 -21.65 6.71 -5.98
CA ALA A 209 -22.87 7.34 -6.48
C ALA A 209 -22.86 8.87 -6.30
N HIS A 210 -22.17 9.39 -5.27
CA HIS A 210 -22.17 10.80 -4.92
C HIS A 210 -20.77 11.25 -4.48
N ASN A 211 -20.28 12.34 -5.09
CA ASN A 211 -19.10 13.04 -4.60
C ASN A 211 -19.49 13.89 -3.39
N SER A 212 -19.43 13.31 -2.19
CA SER A 212 -19.66 14.05 -0.96
C SER A 212 -18.49 14.98 -0.67
N THR A 213 -18.79 16.23 -0.33
CA THR A 213 -17.78 17.20 0.13
C THR A 213 -17.42 16.89 1.57
N ILE A 214 -16.13 16.70 1.85
CA ILE A 214 -15.65 16.40 3.21
C ILE A 214 -15.69 17.70 4.04
N PRO A 215 -16.37 17.73 5.19
CA PRO A 215 -16.62 18.96 5.94
C PRO A 215 -15.45 19.38 6.85
N PHE A 216 -14.30 18.71 6.76
CA PHE A 216 -13.13 18.96 7.61
C PHE A 216 -11.82 18.77 6.86
N SER A 217 -10.79 19.49 7.30
CA SER A 217 -9.43 19.31 6.79
C SER A 217 -8.66 18.29 7.64
N PRO A 218 -7.81 17.44 7.03
CA PRO A 218 -6.96 16.53 7.77
C PRO A 218 -5.94 17.32 8.61
N LEU A 219 -5.69 16.83 9.84
CA LEU A 219 -4.66 17.36 10.71
C LEU A 219 -3.29 16.79 10.34
N PRO A 220 -2.19 17.57 10.46
CA PRO A 220 -0.84 17.04 10.32
C PRO A 220 -0.59 15.86 11.26
N LEU A 221 0.02 14.79 10.74
CA LEU A 221 0.37 13.61 11.51
C LEU A 221 1.78 13.75 12.07
N ALA A 222 1.90 13.79 13.40
CA ALA A 222 3.19 13.81 14.08
C ALA A 222 3.74 12.38 14.18
N PHE A 223 4.34 11.89 13.09
CA PHE A 223 5.01 10.59 13.07
C PHE A 223 6.19 10.58 14.05
N PRO A 224 6.34 9.54 14.88
CA PRO A 224 7.54 9.37 15.67
C PRO A 224 8.73 9.06 14.75
N SER A 225 9.93 9.53 15.15
CA SER A 225 11.19 9.07 14.57
C SER A 225 11.47 7.64 15.05
N ASP A 226 10.78 6.68 14.44
CA ASP A 226 10.92 5.25 14.71
C ASP A 226 11.57 4.55 13.51
N HIS A 227 12.47 3.61 13.79
CA HIS A 227 13.20 2.81 12.81
C HIS A 227 13.12 1.30 13.11
N GLU A 228 12.20 0.89 13.99
CA GLU A 228 11.96 -0.51 14.34
C GLU A 228 11.41 -1.35 13.17
N ARG A 229 10.83 -0.72 12.14
CA ARG A 229 10.22 -1.37 10.98
C ARG A 229 10.61 -0.69 9.67
N MET A 230 10.47 -1.41 8.55
CA MET A 230 10.84 -0.90 7.22
C MET A 230 9.89 0.18 6.68
N VAL A 231 8.59 0.11 7.00
CA VAL A 231 7.57 1.06 6.54
C VAL A 231 6.59 1.37 7.66
N TYR A 232 6.08 2.60 7.66
CA TYR A 232 5.04 3.06 8.57
C TYR A 232 3.90 3.71 7.78
N PHE A 233 2.67 3.33 8.09
CA PHE A 233 1.44 3.98 7.62
C PHE A 233 0.79 4.75 8.76
N GLY A 234 0.27 5.94 8.46
CA GLY A 234 -0.50 6.75 9.39
C GLY A 234 -1.93 6.87 8.90
N ALA A 235 -2.86 6.16 9.54
CA ALA A 235 -4.29 6.27 9.25
C ALA A 235 -4.93 7.27 10.22
N SER A 236 -5.26 8.45 9.73
CA SER A 236 -5.80 9.55 10.54
C SER A 236 -7.23 9.28 11.03
N SER A 237 -7.68 9.99 12.07
CA SER A 237 -9.10 10.01 12.45
C SER A 237 -9.97 10.42 11.25
N SER A 238 -9.51 11.37 10.43
CA SER A 238 -10.17 11.80 9.19
C SER A 238 -10.38 10.65 8.19
N PHE A 239 -9.40 9.77 8.00
CA PHE A 239 -9.52 8.58 7.15
C PHE A 239 -10.71 7.71 7.58
N PHE A 240 -10.86 7.42 8.87
CA PHE A 240 -11.98 6.60 9.34
C PHE A 240 -13.32 7.37 9.38
N ASN A 241 -13.30 8.68 9.65
CA ASN A 241 -14.50 9.51 9.66
C ASN A 241 -15.10 9.68 8.25
N THR A 242 -14.26 9.79 7.22
CA THR A 242 -14.74 9.78 5.82
C THR A 242 -15.37 8.44 5.47
N ALA A 243 -14.92 7.32 6.05
CA ALA A 243 -15.59 6.03 5.88
C ALA A 243 -17.02 6.08 6.45
N GLY A 244 -17.18 6.58 7.68
CA GLY A 244 -18.50 6.74 8.30
C GLY A 244 -19.47 7.56 7.45
N ILE A 245 -18.98 8.67 6.87
CA ILE A 245 -19.76 9.53 5.97
C ILE A 245 -20.11 8.79 4.68
N ALA A 246 -19.12 8.20 4.00
CA ALA A 246 -19.35 7.52 2.72
C ALA A 246 -20.37 6.37 2.85
N TYR A 247 -20.28 5.56 3.92
CA TYR A 247 -21.25 4.50 4.19
C TYR A 247 -22.63 5.03 4.56
N HIS A 248 -22.72 6.15 5.27
CA HIS A 248 -23.99 6.79 5.62
C HIS A 248 -24.68 7.35 4.37
N ASP A 249 -23.96 8.15 3.57
CA ASP A 249 -24.46 8.77 2.33
C ASP A 249 -24.87 7.72 1.29
N ALA A 250 -24.19 6.57 1.25
CA ALA A 250 -24.53 5.46 0.37
C ALA A 250 -25.75 4.62 0.85
N GLY A 251 -26.33 4.96 2.01
CA GLY A 251 -27.44 4.22 2.62
C GLY A 251 -27.07 2.81 3.10
N GLU A 252 -25.78 2.57 3.35
CA GLU A 252 -25.24 1.25 3.72
C GLU A 252 -25.25 0.98 5.23
N LEU A 253 -25.50 2.00 6.05
CA LEU A 253 -25.64 1.89 7.51
C LEU A 253 -27.08 1.53 7.90
N VAL A 254 -27.65 0.52 7.24
CA VAL A 254 -28.97 -0.05 7.51
C VAL A 254 -28.83 -1.56 7.70
N PHE A 255 -29.49 -2.10 8.72
CA PHE A 255 -29.48 -3.54 9.01
C PHE A 255 -30.85 -4.00 9.49
N GLU A 256 -31.32 -5.16 9.04
CA GLU A 256 -32.60 -5.72 9.47
C GLU A 256 -32.35 -6.98 10.31
N ILE A 257 -32.84 -6.98 11.56
CA ILE A 257 -32.88 -8.17 12.42
C ILE A 257 -34.22 -8.86 12.19
N THR A 258 -34.16 -10.13 11.83
CA THR A 258 -35.31 -11.00 11.58
C THR A 258 -35.25 -12.25 12.47
N GLU A 259 -36.37 -12.98 12.58
CA GLU A 259 -36.46 -14.23 13.33
C GLU A 259 -35.37 -15.25 12.94
N ALA A 260 -35.03 -15.35 11.65
CA ALA A 260 -34.04 -16.29 11.15
C ALA A 260 -32.61 -16.05 11.69
N MET A 261 -32.35 -14.85 12.23
CA MET A 261 -31.06 -14.48 12.82
C MET A 261 -30.99 -14.73 14.32
N ILE A 262 -32.12 -15.06 14.97
CA ILE A 262 -32.16 -15.33 16.41
C ILE A 262 -31.59 -16.72 16.68
N PRO A 263 -30.49 -16.85 17.47
CA PRO A 263 -29.95 -18.16 17.82
C PRO A 263 -30.98 -18.97 18.61
N LYS A 264 -31.08 -20.28 18.33
CA LYS A 264 -32.03 -21.17 19.02
C LYS A 264 -31.80 -21.20 20.54
N GLU A 265 -30.55 -21.02 20.95
CA GLU A 265 -30.11 -21.00 22.34
C GLU A 265 -30.59 -19.74 23.08
N ALA A 266 -31.04 -18.70 22.37
CA ALA A 266 -31.58 -17.49 22.98
C ALA A 266 -32.93 -17.75 23.69
N GLY A 267 -33.64 -18.84 23.33
CA GLY A 267 -34.84 -19.29 24.02
C GLY A 267 -36.08 -18.41 23.83
N PHE A 268 -36.06 -17.47 22.87
CA PHE A 268 -37.20 -16.62 22.54
C PHE A 268 -37.35 -16.47 21.03
N ARG A 269 -38.55 -16.10 20.61
CA ARG A 269 -38.89 -15.76 19.23
C ARG A 269 -39.06 -14.25 19.08
N LEU A 270 -38.74 -13.72 17.91
CA LEU A 270 -38.95 -12.33 17.54
C LEU A 270 -40.39 -12.14 17.08
N ASP A 271 -41.32 -12.15 18.04
CA ASP A 271 -42.75 -11.95 17.82
C ASP A 271 -43.39 -11.13 18.95
N THR A 272 -44.60 -10.63 18.72
CA THR A 272 -45.29 -9.74 19.66
C THR A 272 -45.66 -10.41 20.99
N SER A 273 -45.74 -11.75 21.06
CA SER A 273 -46.07 -12.47 22.30
C SER A 273 -44.96 -12.39 23.34
N VAL A 274 -43.70 -12.37 22.90
CA VAL A 274 -42.55 -12.17 23.80
C VAL A 274 -42.49 -10.72 24.26
N PHE A 275 -42.81 -9.77 23.37
CA PHE A 275 -42.74 -8.34 23.67
C PHE A 275 -43.94 -7.82 24.46
N SER A 276 -45.09 -8.51 24.43
CA SER A 276 -46.27 -8.13 25.22
C SER A 276 -46.04 -8.21 26.73
N LEU A 277 -45.07 -9.04 27.17
CA LEU A 277 -44.59 -9.07 28.55
C LEU A 277 -44.06 -7.71 29.05
N PHE A 278 -43.65 -6.83 28.12
CA PHE A 278 -43.12 -5.50 28.42
C PHE A 278 -44.02 -4.37 27.90
N ILE A 279 -44.82 -4.65 26.87
CA ILE A 279 -45.73 -3.72 26.20
C ILE A 279 -47.09 -4.41 26.05
N PRO A 280 -47.93 -4.44 27.10
CA PRO A 280 -49.18 -5.22 27.11
C PRO A 280 -50.11 -4.91 25.94
N GLN A 281 -50.09 -3.68 25.43
CA GLN A 281 -50.89 -3.24 24.29
C GLN A 281 -50.63 -4.04 23.00
N LEU A 282 -49.47 -4.70 22.89
CA LEU A 282 -49.14 -5.54 21.73
C LEU A 282 -50.04 -6.79 21.63
N GLU A 283 -50.49 -7.32 22.76
CA GLU A 283 -51.35 -8.52 22.78
C GLU A 283 -52.74 -8.23 22.20
N GLU A 284 -53.26 -7.02 22.45
CA GLU A 284 -54.55 -6.58 21.92
C GLU A 284 -54.44 -6.12 20.46
N MET A 285 -53.44 -5.31 20.14
CA MET A 285 -53.32 -4.67 18.80
C MET A 285 -52.77 -5.61 17.74
N TYR A 286 -51.81 -6.49 18.10
CA TYR A 286 -51.06 -7.33 17.16
C TYR A 286 -50.80 -8.72 17.75
N PRO A 287 -51.84 -9.54 18.03
CA PRO A 287 -51.68 -10.82 18.71
C PRO A 287 -50.84 -11.83 17.90
N ASN A 288 -49.79 -12.37 18.52
CA ASN A 288 -48.92 -13.43 17.98
C ASN A 288 -48.34 -13.15 16.58
N MET A 289 -48.01 -11.88 16.31
CA MET A 289 -47.48 -11.43 15.03
C MET A 289 -45.95 -11.51 15.01
N PRO A 290 -45.33 -12.02 13.93
CA PRO A 290 -43.88 -11.95 13.78
C PRO A 290 -43.39 -10.50 13.78
N MET A 291 -42.19 -10.27 14.31
CA MET A 291 -41.58 -8.96 14.38
C MET A 291 -40.28 -8.89 13.57
N LYS A 292 -39.91 -7.68 13.19
CA LYS A 292 -38.55 -7.37 12.75
C LYS A 292 -38.08 -6.03 13.28
N PHE A 293 -36.77 -5.87 13.43
CA PHE A 293 -36.16 -4.58 13.72
C PHE A 293 -35.41 -4.07 12.49
N ARG A 294 -35.66 -2.83 12.11
CA ARG A 294 -34.82 -2.11 11.16
C ARG A 294 -33.93 -1.15 11.94
N LEU A 295 -32.63 -1.40 11.88
CA LEU A 295 -31.60 -0.56 12.43
C LEU A 295 -31.09 0.41 11.36
N SER A 296 -30.89 1.67 11.73
CA SER A 296 -30.29 2.68 10.85
C SER A 296 -29.50 3.71 11.64
N ALA A 297 -28.41 4.22 11.07
CA ALA A 297 -27.70 5.37 11.63
C ALA A 297 -28.37 6.68 11.14
N PRO A 298 -28.96 7.52 12.02
CA PRO A 298 -29.55 8.79 11.58
C PRO A 298 -28.50 9.78 11.10
N THR A 299 -27.27 9.68 11.59
CA THR A 299 -26.12 10.49 11.19
C THR A 299 -24.88 9.61 11.02
N ALA A 300 -23.93 10.04 10.19
CA ALA A 300 -22.65 9.37 10.05
C ALA A 300 -21.93 9.24 11.42
N PRO A 301 -21.39 8.06 11.77
CA PRO A 301 -20.65 7.87 13.01
C PRO A 301 -19.32 8.62 12.95
N PHE A 302 -18.98 9.30 14.03
CA PHE A 302 -17.73 10.06 14.17
C PHE A 302 -16.86 9.44 15.27
N LEU A 303 -15.58 9.22 14.96
CA LEU A 303 -14.60 8.65 15.86
C LEU A 303 -13.43 9.59 16.14
N THR A 304 -12.85 9.37 17.31
CA THR A 304 -11.61 10.01 17.75
C THR A 304 -10.57 8.93 18.06
N ILE A 305 -9.31 9.23 17.75
CA ILE A 305 -8.16 8.39 18.06
C ILE A 305 -7.30 9.13 19.06
N GLY A 306 -7.07 8.51 20.21
CA GLY A 306 -6.12 8.97 21.22
C GLY A 306 -5.14 7.86 21.60
N PRO A 307 -4.14 8.15 22.45
CA PRO A 307 -3.16 7.15 22.88
C PRO A 307 -3.77 5.90 23.54
N GLY A 308 -4.96 6.05 24.15
CA GLY A 308 -5.70 4.95 24.77
C GLY A 308 -6.53 4.10 23.80
N GLY A 309 -6.51 4.39 22.50
CA GLY A 309 -7.29 3.67 21.48
C GLY A 309 -8.32 4.53 20.76
N ILE A 310 -9.28 3.85 20.14
CA ILE A 310 -10.38 4.47 19.41
C ILE A 310 -11.60 4.60 20.32
N SER A 311 -12.22 5.78 20.27
CA SER A 311 -13.46 6.06 20.98
C SER A 311 -14.46 6.75 20.06
N PHE A 312 -15.67 6.19 20.00
CA PHE A 312 -16.80 6.78 19.31
C PHE A 312 -18.11 6.40 19.99
N GLN A 313 -19.14 7.23 19.80
CA GLN A 313 -20.46 7.02 20.35
C GLN A 313 -21.49 7.05 19.21
N PRO A 314 -21.72 5.92 18.52
CA PRO A 314 -22.73 5.86 17.47
C PRO A 314 -24.13 6.00 18.08
N ILE A 315 -24.99 6.69 17.33
CA ILE A 315 -26.44 6.70 17.54
C ILE A 315 -27.04 5.75 16.52
N VAL A 316 -27.85 4.80 16.97
CA VAL A 316 -28.54 3.85 16.11
C VAL A 316 -30.02 3.91 16.42
N ASP A 317 -30.83 4.13 15.39
CA ASP A 317 -32.28 4.07 15.48
C ASP A 317 -32.73 2.65 15.18
N ALA A 318 -33.53 2.07 16.08
CA ALA A 318 -34.10 0.74 15.96
C ALA A 318 -35.62 0.83 15.90
N GLN A 319 -36.15 0.75 14.68
CA GLN A 319 -37.59 0.72 14.44
C GLN A 319 -38.10 -0.72 14.52
N ALA A 320 -39.03 -0.97 15.43
CA ALA A 320 -39.76 -2.24 15.51
C ALA A 320 -40.97 -2.22 14.58
N TYR A 321 -41.20 -3.36 13.92
CA TYR A 321 -42.39 -3.61 13.11
C TYR A 321 -43.04 -4.95 13.48
N ALA A 322 -44.37 -5.00 13.44
CA ALA A 322 -45.11 -6.24 13.30
C ALA A 322 -45.30 -6.55 11.81
N ILE A 323 -45.16 -7.83 11.44
CA ILE A 323 -45.38 -8.33 10.09
C ILE A 323 -46.80 -8.88 10.05
N LEU A 324 -47.68 -8.18 9.33
CA LEU A 324 -49.09 -8.55 9.20
C LEU A 324 -49.27 -9.76 8.24
N PRO A 325 -50.42 -10.47 8.27
CA PRO A 325 -50.67 -11.62 7.39
C PRO A 325 -50.56 -11.32 5.89
N ASN A 326 -50.81 -10.06 5.49
CA ASN A 326 -50.63 -9.58 4.11
C ASN A 326 -49.18 -9.18 3.79
N SER A 327 -48.20 -9.51 4.65
CA SER A 327 -46.79 -9.14 4.57
C SER A 327 -46.48 -7.64 4.69
N SER A 328 -47.47 -6.80 5.00
CA SER A 328 -47.22 -5.38 5.28
C SER A 328 -46.63 -5.18 6.68
N LEU A 329 -45.91 -4.07 6.85
CA LEU A 329 -45.21 -3.74 8.09
C LEU A 329 -45.98 -2.68 8.86
N ALA A 330 -46.44 -3.03 10.05
CA ALA A 330 -47.04 -2.08 10.99
C ALA A 330 -45.96 -1.54 11.94
N PRO A 331 -45.66 -0.23 11.96
CA PRO A 331 -44.68 0.34 12.89
C PRO A 331 -45.20 0.23 14.33
N LEU A 332 -44.36 -0.24 15.23
CA LEU A 332 -44.72 -0.42 16.65
C LEU A 332 -44.12 0.69 17.51
N PHE A 333 -42.80 0.80 17.52
CA PHE A 333 -42.06 1.79 18.31
C PHE A 333 -40.66 2.02 17.75
N LEU A 334 -40.10 3.19 18.03
CA LEU A 334 -38.77 3.61 17.62
C LEU A 334 -37.88 3.82 18.84
N LEU A 335 -36.79 3.07 18.92
CA LEU A 335 -35.78 3.23 19.97
C LEU A 335 -34.54 3.93 19.43
N SER A 336 -33.92 4.75 20.27
CA SER A 336 -32.56 5.26 20.08
C SER A 336 -31.60 4.47 20.96
N LEU A 337 -30.56 3.93 20.34
CA LEU A 337 -29.50 3.15 20.96
C LEU A 337 -28.23 3.98 20.94
N VAL A 338 -27.68 4.27 22.12
CA VAL A 338 -26.45 5.08 22.26
C VAL A 338 -25.47 4.38 23.19
N ARG A 339 -24.22 4.23 22.76
CA ARG A 339 -23.17 3.63 23.58
C ARG A 339 -21.78 4.05 23.12
N ASN A 340 -20.86 4.26 24.05
CA ASN A 340 -19.44 4.37 23.70
C ASN A 340 -18.92 3.00 23.29
N VAL A 341 -18.31 2.93 22.12
CA VAL A 341 -17.74 1.73 21.52
C VAL A 341 -16.23 1.90 21.45
N SER A 342 -15.52 0.85 21.86
CA SER A 342 -14.09 0.71 21.62
C SER A 342 -13.87 -0.23 20.43
N ALA A 343 -12.77 -0.01 19.71
CA ALA A 343 -12.38 -0.84 18.59
C ALA A 343 -10.96 -1.36 18.82
N VAL A 344 -10.76 -2.65 18.56
CA VAL A 344 -9.44 -3.26 18.38
C VAL A 344 -9.13 -3.21 16.89
N ILE A 345 -7.94 -2.74 16.54
CA ILE A 345 -7.47 -2.69 15.15
C ILE A 345 -6.22 -3.54 15.00
N ASN A 346 -6.13 -4.24 13.87
CA ASN A 346 -4.95 -4.97 13.44
C ASN A 346 -4.73 -4.80 11.92
N VAL A 347 -3.64 -5.35 11.41
CA VAL A 347 -3.40 -5.48 9.97
C VAL A 347 -3.27 -6.95 9.62
N SER A 348 -4.09 -7.41 8.68
CA SER A 348 -4.04 -8.77 8.15
C SER A 348 -4.04 -8.72 6.63
N SER A 349 -3.13 -9.45 6.00
CA SER A 349 -3.06 -9.60 4.54
C SER A 349 -3.09 -8.27 3.77
N GLY A 350 -2.38 -7.25 4.27
CA GLY A 350 -2.35 -5.91 3.66
C GLY A 350 -3.65 -5.12 3.81
N ARG A 351 -4.50 -5.46 4.78
CA ARG A 351 -5.75 -4.75 5.07
C ARG A 351 -5.79 -4.34 6.54
N ILE A 352 -6.32 -3.15 6.82
CA ILE A 352 -6.69 -2.70 8.16
C ILE A 352 -7.97 -3.43 8.53
N VAL A 353 -7.90 -4.30 9.53
CA VAL A 353 -9.03 -5.07 10.06
C VAL A 353 -9.34 -4.62 11.47
N GLY A 354 -10.56 -4.86 11.93
CA GLY A 354 -10.89 -4.54 13.30
C GLY A 354 -12.06 -5.32 13.85
N SER A 355 -12.26 -5.17 15.15
CA SER A 355 -13.42 -5.70 15.86
C SER A 355 -13.87 -4.69 16.90
N LEU A 356 -15.18 -4.53 17.02
CA LEU A 356 -15.80 -3.71 18.03
C LEU A 356 -16.04 -4.54 19.29
N ASP A 357 -15.88 -3.88 20.43
CA ASP A 357 -16.41 -4.36 21.71
C ASP A 357 -17.46 -3.36 22.19
N VAL A 358 -18.65 -3.87 22.49
CA VAL A 358 -19.81 -3.08 22.84
C VAL A 358 -20.37 -3.58 24.15
N GLY A 359 -20.21 -2.77 25.20
CA GLY A 359 -20.85 -3.01 26.49
C GLY A 359 -22.37 -2.72 26.47
N ARG A 360 -22.97 -2.60 27.65
CA ARG A 360 -24.41 -2.33 27.80
C ARG A 360 -24.84 -1.03 27.10
N ILE A 361 -25.76 -1.13 26.15
CA ILE A 361 -26.30 -0.01 25.38
C ILE A 361 -27.31 0.79 26.20
N ARG A 362 -27.32 2.11 26.06
CA ARG A 362 -28.39 2.97 26.61
C ARG A 362 -29.53 3.06 25.61
N LEU A 363 -30.74 2.79 26.09
CA LEU A 363 -31.97 2.84 25.30
C LEU A 363 -32.82 4.04 25.69
N SER A 364 -33.42 4.70 24.70
CA SER A 364 -34.49 5.69 24.91
C SER A 364 -35.57 5.55 23.84
N LEU A 365 -36.82 5.78 24.23
CA LEU A 365 -37.95 5.82 23.29
C LEU A 365 -37.91 7.15 22.53
N LYS A 366 -37.98 7.09 21.20
CA LYS A 366 -38.20 8.25 20.34
C LYS A 366 -39.68 8.42 19.99
N ASP A 367 -40.33 7.31 19.63
CA ASP A 367 -41.72 7.30 19.21
C ASP A 367 -42.38 5.94 19.49
N SER A 368 -43.71 5.90 19.62
CA SER A 368 -44.48 4.68 19.86
C SER A 368 -45.92 4.78 19.35
N ALA A 369 -46.31 3.83 18.50
CA ALA A 369 -47.68 3.64 18.02
C ALA A 369 -48.49 2.69 18.91
N VAL A 370 -47.86 2.08 19.92
CA VAL A 370 -48.46 1.07 20.83
C VAL A 370 -48.57 1.58 22.26
N GLY A 371 -48.58 2.91 22.43
CA GLY A 371 -48.69 3.58 23.73
C GLY A 371 -47.37 3.68 24.49
N THR A 372 -47.45 4.03 25.77
CA THR A 372 -46.28 4.24 26.63
C THR A 372 -45.87 2.95 27.33
N PHE A 373 -44.56 2.71 27.43
CA PHE A 373 -44.00 1.55 28.12
C PHE A 373 -42.63 1.87 28.72
N GLN A 374 -42.21 1.06 29.69
CA GLN A 374 -40.91 1.22 30.34
C GLN A 374 -39.79 0.57 29.52
N VAL A 375 -39.09 1.37 28.71
CA VAL A 375 -37.96 0.91 27.86
C VAL A 375 -36.92 0.09 28.63
N ARG A 376 -36.71 0.38 29.91
CA ARG A 376 -35.77 -0.35 30.78
C ARG A 376 -36.10 -1.85 30.88
N MET A 377 -37.36 -2.23 30.78
CA MET A 377 -37.78 -3.64 30.85
C MET A 377 -37.28 -4.45 29.65
N MET A 378 -37.11 -3.81 28.49
CA MET A 378 -36.61 -4.45 27.26
C MET A 378 -35.08 -4.50 27.18
N GLN A 379 -34.37 -3.96 28.17
CA GLN A 379 -32.92 -3.83 28.12
C GLN A 379 -32.20 -5.17 27.96
N ALA A 380 -32.66 -6.22 28.66
CA ALA A 380 -32.06 -7.54 28.58
C ALA A 380 -32.19 -8.12 27.16
N LEU A 381 -33.38 -8.00 26.57
CA LEU A 381 -33.66 -8.50 25.22
C LEU A 381 -32.83 -7.79 24.16
N ILE A 382 -32.79 -6.45 24.20
CA ILE A 382 -31.99 -5.65 23.25
C ILE A 382 -30.49 -5.94 23.42
N ASN A 383 -30.00 -6.17 24.64
CA ASN A 383 -28.61 -6.58 24.86
C ASN A 383 -28.32 -7.94 24.23
N ILE A 384 -29.25 -8.91 24.29
CA ILE A 384 -29.10 -10.20 23.62
C ILE A 384 -29.05 -10.01 22.10
N LEU A 385 -30.00 -9.27 21.52
CA LEU A 385 -30.01 -8.98 20.07
C LEU A 385 -28.71 -8.30 19.62
N THR A 386 -28.22 -7.35 20.42
CA THR A 386 -26.96 -6.67 20.11
C THR A 386 -25.77 -7.63 20.15
N SER A 387 -25.59 -8.35 21.25
CA SER A 387 -24.40 -9.18 21.48
C SER A 387 -24.37 -10.45 20.64
N ARG A 388 -25.53 -11.04 20.34
CA ARG A 388 -25.65 -12.32 19.64
C ARG A 388 -25.93 -12.18 18.15
N VAL A 389 -26.51 -11.06 17.71
CA VAL A 389 -26.87 -10.85 16.29
C VAL A 389 -26.07 -9.71 15.69
N LEU A 390 -26.24 -8.48 16.20
CA LEU A 390 -25.67 -7.29 15.56
C LEU A 390 -24.13 -7.29 15.58
N LEU A 391 -23.52 -7.49 16.75
CA LEU A 391 -22.08 -7.37 16.93
C LEU A 391 -21.29 -8.41 16.11
N PRO A 392 -21.69 -9.69 16.05
CA PRO A 392 -21.04 -10.66 15.15
C PRO A 392 -21.09 -10.26 13.67
N HIS A 393 -22.21 -9.73 13.19
CA HIS A 393 -22.33 -9.28 11.79
C HIS A 393 -21.45 -8.06 11.48
N LEU A 394 -21.40 -7.09 12.40
CA LEU A 394 -20.52 -5.93 12.28
C LEU A 394 -19.05 -6.36 12.29
N ASN A 395 -18.65 -7.21 13.23
CA ASN A 395 -17.28 -7.70 13.34
C ASN A 395 -16.88 -8.54 12.12
N ALA A 396 -17.78 -9.36 11.56
CA ALA A 396 -17.51 -10.08 10.31
C ALA A 396 -17.29 -9.14 9.11
N ARG A 397 -17.94 -7.96 9.09
CA ARG A 397 -17.71 -6.94 8.06
C ARG A 397 -16.37 -6.21 8.27
N LEU A 398 -16.01 -5.90 9.51
CA LEU A 398 -14.75 -5.25 9.86
C LEU A 398 -13.53 -6.18 9.72
N ASP A 399 -13.72 -7.49 9.87
CA ASP A 399 -12.69 -8.50 9.66
C ASP A 399 -12.28 -8.63 8.18
N LYS A 400 -13.19 -8.32 7.24
CA LYS A 400 -12.83 -8.16 5.81
C LYS A 400 -11.87 -6.99 5.58
N GLY A 401 -11.96 -5.97 6.43
CA GLY A 401 -11.05 -4.82 6.48
C GLY A 401 -11.01 -3.92 5.24
N PHE A 402 -10.12 -2.93 5.31
CA PHE A 402 -9.87 -1.95 4.27
C PHE A 402 -8.44 -2.10 3.72
N PRO A 403 -8.24 -2.16 2.40
CA PRO A 403 -6.93 -2.41 1.80
C PRO A 403 -5.95 -1.27 2.07
N LEU A 404 -4.71 -1.59 2.43
CA LEU A 404 -3.62 -0.63 2.49
C LEU A 404 -3.12 -0.31 1.06
N PRO A 405 -2.60 0.91 0.83
CA PRO A 405 -2.02 1.29 -0.45
C PRO A 405 -0.64 0.66 -0.60
N LEU A 406 -0.60 -0.56 -1.15
CA LEU A 406 0.63 -1.32 -1.36
C LEU A 406 1.00 -1.36 -2.84
N LEU A 407 2.30 -1.36 -3.14
CA LEU A 407 2.80 -1.72 -4.46
C LEU A 407 2.54 -3.20 -4.74
N ASP A 408 2.44 -3.56 -6.02
CA ASP A 408 2.39 -4.96 -6.42
C ASP A 408 3.61 -5.72 -5.90
N ARG A 409 3.40 -7.00 -5.56
CA ARG A 409 4.43 -7.93 -5.08
C ARG A 409 5.01 -7.57 -3.71
N ILE A 410 4.32 -6.72 -2.94
CA ILE A 410 4.67 -6.41 -1.56
C ILE A 410 3.80 -7.21 -0.59
N GLN A 411 4.45 -7.90 0.33
CA GLN A 411 3.81 -8.51 1.49
C GLN A 411 4.34 -7.88 2.77
N LEU A 412 3.44 -7.64 3.72
CA LEU A 412 3.78 -7.09 5.03
C LEU A 412 3.98 -8.23 6.03
N SER A 413 4.93 -8.05 6.94
CA SER A 413 5.20 -8.97 8.06
C SER A 413 5.61 -8.18 9.30
N ASN A 414 5.66 -8.84 10.46
CA ASN A 414 6.04 -8.22 11.74
C ASN A 414 5.24 -6.95 12.05
N ILE A 415 3.91 -7.03 11.91
CA ILE A 415 3.01 -5.90 12.09
C ILE A 415 3.14 -5.31 13.51
N LEU A 416 3.19 -3.99 13.57
CA LEU A 416 3.13 -3.19 14.78
C LEU A 416 1.95 -2.22 14.65
N VAL A 417 1.10 -2.15 15.67
CA VAL A 417 -0.03 -1.21 15.72
C VAL A 417 0.11 -0.38 16.99
N ARG A 418 0.18 0.95 16.84
CA ARG A 418 0.25 1.90 17.96
C ARG A 418 -0.75 3.03 17.75
N PHE A 419 -1.44 3.41 18.83
CA PHE A 419 -2.34 4.54 18.81
C PHE A 419 -1.60 5.82 19.18
N HIS A 420 -1.76 6.86 18.37
CA HIS A 420 -1.26 8.19 18.62
C HIS A 420 -2.42 9.18 18.64
N GLN A 421 -2.15 10.40 19.11
CA GLN A 421 -3.14 11.46 19.03
C GLN A 421 -3.52 11.71 17.57
N ASN A 422 -4.81 11.53 17.25
CA ASN A 422 -5.44 11.73 15.94
C ASN A 422 -5.08 10.74 14.81
N PHE A 423 -4.29 9.70 15.05
CA PHE A 423 -4.00 8.68 14.03
C PHE A 423 -3.56 7.34 14.61
N LEU A 424 -3.75 6.31 13.79
CA LEU A 424 -3.22 4.97 14.00
C LEU A 424 -1.89 4.83 13.25
N LEU A 425 -0.83 4.47 13.96
CA LEU A 425 0.46 4.13 13.38
C LEU A 425 0.53 2.62 13.14
N LEU A 426 0.80 2.24 11.89
CA LEU A 426 0.95 0.86 11.44
C LEU A 426 2.37 0.65 10.91
N GLY A 427 3.23 -0.01 11.68
CA GLY A 427 4.59 -0.37 11.27
C GLY A 427 4.65 -1.80 10.71
N ALA A 428 5.46 -2.04 9.68
CA ALA A 428 5.66 -3.38 9.13
C ALA A 428 7.03 -3.55 8.46
N ASP A 429 7.49 -4.80 8.43
CA ASP A 429 8.59 -5.22 7.57
C ASP A 429 8.05 -5.65 6.21
N VAL A 430 8.83 -5.40 5.17
CA VAL A 430 8.43 -5.57 3.78
C VAL A 430 9.16 -6.77 3.16
N ARG A 431 8.40 -7.67 2.55
CA ARG A 431 8.91 -8.74 1.70
C ARG A 431 8.48 -8.49 0.27
N PHE A 432 9.46 -8.42 -0.63
CA PHE A 432 9.23 -8.31 -2.08
C PHE A 432 9.23 -9.69 -2.70
N GLN A 433 8.21 -10.00 -3.51
CA GLN A 433 8.12 -11.25 -4.25
C GLN A 433 8.68 -11.08 -5.66
N PRO A 434 9.81 -11.72 -6.01
CA PRO A 434 10.33 -11.70 -7.37
C PRO A 434 9.34 -12.35 -8.35
N ARG A 435 9.45 -11.97 -9.63
CA ARG A 435 8.74 -12.66 -10.72
C ARG A 435 9.44 -13.96 -11.09
#